data_AF-A0A0S8D8Q4-F1
#
_entry.id   AF-A0A0S8D8Q4-F1
#
_cell.length_a   1.000
_cell.length_b   1.000
_cell.length_c   1.000
_cell.angle_alpha   90.00
_cell.angle_beta   90.00
_cell.angle_gamma   90.00
#
_symmetry.space_group_name_H-M   'P 1'
#
loop_
_entity.id
_entity.type
_entity.pdbx_description
1 polymer ?
#
loop_
_entity_poly.entity_id
_entity_poly.type
_entity_poly.pdbx_seq_one_letter_code
_entity_poly.pdbx_strand_id
1 'polypeptide(L)' 'ATDSQRLADQAKYISYGPARASSAPLVGKHATLGIEMAPHMPTAPANAKNTLLFNYEWWADHRDDLNERFNASLAS' A
#
# COMPACT_ATOMS: atom_id res chain seq x y z
N ALA A 1 -13.95 -7.96 -10.83
CA ALA A 1 -14.77 -8.15 -9.62
C ALA A 1 -14.16 -7.42 -8.42
N THR A 2 -14.61 -6.20 -8.13
CA THR A 2 -14.09 -5.41 -7.00
C THR A 2 -14.79 -5.76 -5.69
N ASP A 3 -15.27 -6.99 -5.54
CA ASP A 3 -15.98 -7.44 -4.33
C ASP A 3 -15.01 -7.53 -3.14
N SER A 4 -15.55 -7.34 -1.93
CA SER A 4 -14.74 -7.18 -0.73
C SER A 4 -13.87 -8.40 -0.44
N GLN A 5 -14.37 -9.61 -0.67
CA GLN A 5 -13.65 -10.85 -0.37
C GLN A 5 -12.49 -11.06 -1.35
N ARG A 6 -12.73 -10.86 -2.66
CA ARG A 6 -11.67 -11.04 -3.66
C ARG A 6 -10.55 -10.02 -3.50
N LEU A 7 -10.86 -8.81 -3.02
CA LEU A 7 -9.82 -7.83 -2.66
C LEU A 7 -9.01 -8.27 -1.44
N ALA A 8 -9.66 -8.84 -0.41
CA ALA A 8 -8.97 -9.35 0.78
C ALA A 8 -8.11 -10.58 0.48
N ASP A 9 -8.53 -11.43 -0.47
CA ASP A 9 -7.81 -12.65 -0.85
C ASP A 9 -6.43 -12.38 -1.47
N GLN A 10 -6.18 -11.18 -1.99
CA GLN A 10 -4.83 -10.80 -2.47
C GLN A 10 -3.79 -10.80 -1.34
N ALA A 11 -4.22 -10.48 -0.11
CA ALA A 11 -3.35 -10.47 1.06
C ALA A 11 -2.83 -11.86 1.44
N LYS A 12 -3.36 -12.93 0.84
CA LYS A 12 -2.85 -14.30 1.04
C LYS A 12 -1.43 -14.50 0.49
N TYR A 13 -1.00 -13.66 -0.46
CA TYR A 13 0.24 -13.87 -1.21
C TYR A 13 1.26 -12.74 -1.04
N ILE A 14 0.80 -11.52 -0.76
CA ILE A 14 1.65 -10.34 -0.62
C ILE A 14 1.13 -9.43 0.49
N SER A 15 2.03 -8.73 1.18
CA SER A 15 1.69 -7.82 2.28
C SER A 15 1.16 -6.46 1.79
N TYR A 16 0.23 -6.46 0.84
CA TYR A 16 -0.48 -5.26 0.41
C TYR A 16 -1.89 -5.24 1.00
N GLY A 17 -2.19 -4.14 1.69
CA GLY A 17 -3.51 -3.90 2.26
C GLY A 17 -4.57 -3.83 1.16
N PRO A 18 -5.78 -4.40 1.38
CA PRO A 18 -6.84 -4.30 0.40
C PRO A 18 -7.29 -2.85 0.22
N ALA A 19 -7.65 -2.48 -1.02
CA ALA A 19 -8.01 -1.11 -1.36
C ALA A 19 -9.29 -0.58 -0.67
N ARG A 20 -10.19 -1.46 -0.22
CA ARG A 20 -11.45 -1.08 0.43
C ARG A 20 -11.38 -1.34 1.93
N ALA A 21 -11.89 -0.39 2.72
CA ALA A 21 -12.05 -0.57 4.16
C ALA A 21 -12.94 -1.79 4.50
N SER A 22 -13.98 -2.04 3.70
CA SER A 22 -14.86 -3.21 3.87
C SER A 22 -14.16 -4.56 3.67
N SER A 23 -12.99 -4.57 3.03
CA SER A 23 -12.17 -5.78 2.82
C SER A 23 -11.18 -6.02 3.95
N ALA A 24 -10.80 -4.99 4.70
CA ALA A 24 -9.86 -5.12 5.82
C ALA A 24 -10.24 -6.22 6.85
N PRO A 25 -11.51 -6.34 7.30
CA PRO A 25 -11.87 -7.40 8.25
C PRO A 25 -11.91 -8.81 7.64
N LEU A 26 -11.78 -8.93 6.31
CA LEU A 26 -11.81 -10.21 5.58
C LEU A 26 -10.41 -10.75 5.26
N VAL A 27 -9.35 -10.02 5.65
CA VAL A 27 -7.96 -10.45 5.47
C VAL A 27 -7.72 -11.69 6.33
N GLY A 28 -7.43 -12.81 5.68
CA GLY A 28 -7.20 -14.10 6.31
C GLY A 28 -5.71 -14.45 6.45
N LYS A 29 -5.42 -15.75 6.37
CA LYS A 29 -4.08 -16.31 6.52
C LYS A 29 -3.25 -16.29 5.24
N HIS A 30 -1.93 -16.27 5.38
CA HIS A 30 -1.00 -16.48 4.27
C HIS A 30 -1.24 -17.85 3.62
N ALA A 31 -1.21 -17.92 2.29
CA ALA A 31 -1.58 -19.10 1.52
C ALA A 31 -0.77 -20.37 1.88
N THR A 32 0.51 -20.20 2.20
CA THR A 32 1.42 -21.33 2.50
C THR A 32 1.92 -21.37 3.95
N LEU A 33 1.99 -20.21 4.62
CA LEU A 33 2.60 -20.10 5.95
C LEU A 33 1.55 -20.22 7.06
N GLY A 34 0.27 -20.04 6.74
CA GLY A 34 -0.82 -20.16 7.72
C GLY A 34 -0.84 -19.07 8.81
N ILE A 35 -0.01 -18.03 8.69
CA ILE A 35 0.04 -16.89 9.62
C ILE A 35 -1.05 -15.88 9.30
N GLU A 36 -1.52 -15.15 10.31
CA GLU A 36 -2.50 -14.06 10.15
C GLU A 36 -1.87 -12.90 9.38
N MET A 37 -2.49 -12.47 8.27
CA MET A 37 -1.92 -11.42 7.44
C MET A 37 -2.31 -10.01 7.90
N ALA A 38 -3.42 -9.84 8.61
CA ALA A 38 -3.92 -8.52 9.02
C ALA A 38 -2.87 -7.64 9.73
N PRO A 39 -2.04 -8.14 10.67
CA PRO A 39 -1.00 -7.33 11.31
C PRO A 39 0.15 -6.89 10.38
N HIS A 40 0.33 -7.59 9.26
CA HIS A 40 1.39 -7.33 8.29
C HIS A 40 0.99 -6.33 7.20
N MET A 41 -0.27 -5.89 7.19
CA MET A 41 -0.74 -4.91 6.21
C MET A 41 -0.20 -3.51 6.53
N PRO A 42 0.31 -2.75 5.54
CA PRO A 42 0.72 -1.36 5.74
C PRO A 42 -0.39 -0.46 6.31
N THR A 43 -1.64 -0.74 5.94
CA THR A 43 -2.84 -0.02 6.40
C THR A 43 -3.36 -0.47 7.77
N ALA A 44 -2.72 -1.46 8.41
CA ALA A 44 -3.11 -1.87 9.76
C ALA A 44 -2.94 -0.69 10.73
N PRO A 45 -3.87 -0.45 11.68
CA PRO A 45 -3.81 0.72 12.57
C PRO A 45 -2.51 0.86 13.36
N ALA A 46 -1.87 -0.27 13.70
CA ALA A 46 -0.58 -0.27 14.38
C ALA A 46 0.58 0.24 13.50
N ASN A 47 0.52 -0.04 12.19
CA ASN A 47 1.55 0.30 11.21
C ASN A 47 1.35 1.71 10.62
N ALA A 48 0.10 2.20 10.59
CA ALA A 48 -0.27 3.49 10.01
C ALA A 48 0.26 4.71 10.79
N LYS A 49 0.80 4.53 12.01
CA LYS A 49 1.24 5.62 12.89
C LYS A 49 2.35 6.51 12.31
N ASN A 50 3.22 5.93 11.49
CA ASN A 50 4.37 6.61 10.90
C ASN A 50 4.24 6.74 9.37
N THR A 51 3.03 6.63 8.83
CA THR A 51 2.82 6.69 7.38
C THR A 51 2.76 8.13 6.91
N LEU A 52 3.53 8.46 5.88
CA LEU A 52 3.33 9.66 5.07
C LEU A 52 2.36 9.31 3.95
N LEU A 53 1.17 9.91 3.98
CA LEU A 53 0.18 9.68 2.93
C LEU A 53 0.67 10.31 1.62
N PHE A 54 0.60 9.56 0.53
CA PHE A 54 0.97 10.05 -0.79
C PHE A 54 0.01 11.17 -1.21
N ASN A 55 0.52 12.40 -1.32
CA ASN A 55 -0.25 13.54 -1.80
C ASN A 55 -0.23 13.57 -3.33
N TYR A 56 -1.29 13.06 -3.94
CA TYR A 56 -1.40 12.97 -5.40
C TYR A 56 -1.42 14.33 -6.09
N GLU A 57 -2.03 15.36 -5.49
CA GLU A 57 -2.12 16.70 -6.08
C GLU A 57 -0.75 17.37 -6.12
N TRP A 58 -0.02 17.34 -5.00
CA TRP A 58 1.33 17.90 -4.95
C TRP A 58 2.26 17.22 -5.95
N TRP A 59 2.18 15.89 -6.07
CA TRP A 59 2.98 15.16 -7.05
C TRP A 59 2.54 15.44 -8.49
N ALA A 60 1.25 15.65 -8.76
CA ALA A 60 0.79 16.04 -10.09
C ALA A 60 1.37 17.41 -10.49
N ASP A 61 1.46 18.35 -9.55
CA ASP A 61 1.92 19.72 -9.82
C ASP A 61 3.45 19.86 -9.87
N HIS A 62 4.21 19.02 -9.15
CA HIS A 62 5.66 19.22 -8.94
C HIS A 62 6.57 18.10 -9.46
N ARG A 63 6.03 16.99 -9.96
CA ARG A 63 6.86 15.82 -10.34
C ARG A 63 7.92 16.12 -11.40
N ASP A 64 7.59 16.93 -12.40
CA ASP A 64 8.52 17.17 -13.52
C ASP A 64 9.72 18.02 -13.09
N ASP A 65 9.50 19.10 -12.34
CA ASP A 65 10.58 19.94 -11.77
C ASP A 65 11.50 19.12 -10.84
N LEU A 66 10.93 18.24 -10.02
CA LEU A 66 11.72 17.37 -9.15
C LEU A 66 12.55 16.35 -9.93
N ASN A 67 11.98 15.76 -10.98
CA ASN A 67 12.69 14.82 -11.84
C ASN A 67 13.87 15.48 -12.55
N GLU A 68 13.70 16.71 -13.06
CA GLU A 68 14.77 17.46 -13.70
C GLU A 68 15.94 17.70 -12.74
N ARG A 69 15.65 18.20 -11.53
CA ARG A 69 16.67 18.47 -10.50
C ARG A 69 17.36 17.19 -10.02
N PHE A 70 16.60 16.12 -9.82
CA PHE A 70 17.14 14.83 -9.40
C PHE A 70 18.10 14.26 -10.46
N ASN A 71 17.71 14.29 -11.73
CA ASN A 71 18.56 13.83 -12.82
C ASN A 71 19.82 14.70 -12.99
N ALA A 72 19.71 16.02 -12.84
CA ALA A 72 20.87 16.91 -12.85
C ALA A 72 21.87 16.58 -11.73
N SER A 73 21.39 16.21 -10.54
CA SER A 73 22.24 15.78 -9.42
C SER A 73 22.87 14.39 -9.62
N LEU A 74 22.24 13.49 -10.38
CA LEU A 74 22.83 12.17 -10.67
C LEU A 74 23.92 12.25 -11.75
N ALA A 75 23.88 13.29 -12.58
CA ALA A 75 24.83 13.53 -13.65
C ALA A 75 26.12 14.26 -13.19
N SER A 76 26.19 14.69 -11.93
CA SER A 76 27.36 15.32 -11.29
C SER A 76 28.19 14.32 -10.50
#